data_AF-A0A3N4JBG2-F1
#
_entry.id   AF-A0A3N4JBG2-F1
#
_cell.length_a   1.000
_cell.length_b   1.000
_cell.length_c   1.000
_cell.angle_alpha   90.00
_cell.angle_beta   90.00
_cell.angle_gamma   90.00
#
_symmetry.space_group_name_H-M   'P 1'
#
loop_
_entity.id
_entity.type
_entity.pdbx_description
1 polymer ?
#
loop_
_entity_poly.entity_id
_entity_poly.type
_entity_poly.pdbx_seq_one_letter_code
_entity_poly.pdbx_strand_id
1 'polypeptide(L)' 'MGSHKILAVLDKLDTHNIIPSLISGGCTSLIQSLKVAINKLFKEILYDFTNTAIFESESTEEFYR' A
#
# COMPACT_ATOMS: atom_id res chain seq x y z
N MET A 1 -3.13 -6.16 -18.08
CA MET A 1 -1.65 -6.21 -18.04
C MET A 1 -1.17 -5.07 -17.14
N GLY A 2 -0.23 -5.31 -16.22
CA GLY A 2 0.26 -4.26 -15.30
C GLY A 2 1.14 -3.24 -16.02
N SER A 3 0.98 -1.95 -15.72
CA SER A 3 1.69 -0.84 -16.39
C SER A 3 3.22 -0.93 -16.31
N HIS A 4 3.76 -1.52 -15.24
CA HIS A 4 5.19 -1.77 -15.06
C HIS A 4 5.78 -2.86 -15.98
N LYS A 5 4.94 -3.55 -16.77
CA LYS A 5 5.36 -4.59 -17.73
C LYS A 5 5.30 -4.11 -19.18
N ILE A 6 5.04 -2.83 -19.40
CA ILE A 6 5.02 -2.21 -20.73
C ILE A 6 6.46 -2.12 -21.23
N LEU A 7 6.69 -2.51 -22.50
CA LEU A 7 8.03 -2.49 -23.12
C LEU A 7 8.75 -1.15 -22.96
N ALA A 8 8.03 -0.03 -23.13
CA ALA A 8 8.59 1.31 -22.92
C ALA A 8 9.13 1.55 -21.50
N VAL A 9 8.54 0.92 -20.48
CA VAL A 9 9.05 1.02 -19.09
C VAL A 9 10.30 0.17 -18.93
N LEU A 10 10.33 -1.04 -19.50
CA LEU A 10 11.50 -1.91 -19.45
C LEU A 10 12.70 -1.31 -20.18
N ASP A 11 12.47 -0.75 -21.37
CA ASP A 11 13.47 -0.01 -22.15
C ASP A 11 14.04 1.16 -21.34
N LYS A 12 13.18 1.94 -20.67
CA LYS A 12 13.61 3.03 -19.80
C LYS A 12 14.44 2.55 -18.60
N LEU A 13 14.11 1.41 -18.01
CA LEU A 13 14.90 0.85 -16.91
C LEU A 13 16.28 0.41 -17.40
N ASP A 14 16.35 -0.25 -18.56
CA ASP A 14 17.59 -0.68 -19.19
C ASP A 14 18.50 0.50 -19.53
N THR A 15 17.95 1.57 -20.12
CA THR A 15 18.74 2.78 -20.47
C THR A 15 19.36 3.47 -19.24
N HIS A 16 18.84 3.20 -18.04
CA HIS A 16 19.36 3.74 -16.77
C HIS A 16 20.13 2.68 -15.96
N ASN A 17 20.44 1.52 -16.53
CA ASN A 17 21.11 0.40 -15.87
C ASN A 17 20.40 -0.10 -14.60
N ILE A 18 19.06 -0.02 -14.58
CA ILE A 18 18.25 -0.49 -13.46
C ILE A 18 17.83 -1.94 -13.75
N ILE A 19 18.27 -2.87 -12.91
CA ILE A 19 17.89 -4.28 -13.00
C ILE A 19 16.63 -4.53 -12.18
N PRO A 20 15.47 -4.84 -12.81
CA PRO A 20 14.25 -5.14 -12.07
C PRO A 20 14.35 -6.53 -11.42
N SER A 21 13.88 -6.64 -10.18
CA SER A 21 13.73 -7.95 -9.52
C SER A 21 12.50 -8.68 -10.07
N LEU A 22 12.67 -9.97 -10.39
CA LEU A 22 11.54 -10.82 -10.77
C LEU A 22 10.79 -11.25 -9.51
N ILE A 23 9.55 -10.80 -9.36
CA ILE A 23 8.65 -11.19 -8.28
C ILE A 23 7.59 -12.13 -8.84
N SER A 24 7.55 -13.36 -8.34
CA SER A 24 6.49 -14.31 -8.71
C SER A 24 5.10 -13.78 -8.28
N GLY A 25 4.09 -14.14 -9.06
CA GLY A 25 2.70 -13.83 -8.74
C GLY A 25 2.32 -14.38 -7.35
N GLY A 26 1.60 -13.60 -6.57
CA GLY A 26 1.20 -13.98 -5.20
C GLY A 26 2.25 -13.70 -4.11
N CYS A 27 3.53 -13.51 -4.46
CA CYS A 27 4.58 -13.26 -3.47
C CYS A 27 4.70 -11.79 -3.05
N THR A 28 3.99 -10.85 -3.69
CA THR A 28 4.14 -9.41 -3.43
C THR A 28 3.81 -9.02 -1.98
N SER A 29 2.91 -9.72 -1.31
CA SER A 29 2.62 -9.52 0.12
C SER A 29 3.70 -10.06 1.06
N LEU A 30 4.65 -10.85 0.55
CA LEU A 30 5.71 -11.47 1.35
C LEU A 30 7.06 -10.80 1.13
N ILE A 31 7.35 -10.40 -0.11
CA ILE A 31 8.71 -9.97 -0.48
C ILE A 31 8.83 -8.50 -0.86
N GLN A 32 7.72 -7.81 -1.14
CA GLN A 32 7.80 -6.41 -1.53
C GLN A 32 7.91 -5.53 -0.28
N SER A 33 9.09 -4.97 -0.03
CA SER A 33 9.38 -4.15 1.16
C SER A 33 8.38 -3.02 1.37
N LEU A 34 7.99 -2.32 0.29
CA LEU A 34 6.98 -1.26 0.34
C LEU A 34 5.64 -1.77 0.89
N LYS A 35 5.26 -3.01 0.56
CA LYS A 35 3.98 -3.59 0.99
C LYS A 35 4.04 -4.09 2.42
N VAL A 36 5.13 -4.75 2.81
CA VAL A 36 5.29 -5.40 4.12
C VAL A 36 5.69 -4.40 5.21
N ALA A 37 6.71 -3.57 4.97
CA ALA A 37 7.28 -2.72 5.99
C ALA A 37 6.56 -1.37 6.10
N ILE A 38 6.07 -0.82 4.98
CA ILE A 38 5.51 0.54 4.95
C ILE A 38 3.98 0.48 4.90
N ASN A 39 3.41 -0.10 3.84
CA ASN A 39 1.96 -0.04 3.63
C ASN A 39 1.16 -0.77 4.70
N LYS A 40 1.70 -1.84 5.29
CA LYS A 40 1.05 -2.54 6.40
C LYS A 40 0.91 -1.62 7.60
N LEU A 41 2.03 -1.10 8.10
CA LEU A 41 2.07 -0.18 9.23
C LEU A 41 1.21 1.08 8.98
N PHE A 42 1.32 1.65 7.79
CA PHE A 42 0.55 2.84 7.42
C PHE A 42 -0.97 2.58 7.44
N LYS A 43 -1.41 1.40 6.99
CA LYS A 43 -2.83 1.02 7.04
C LYS A 43 -3.32 0.79 8.46
N GLU A 44 -2.50 0.19 9.32
CA GLU A 44 -2.82 0.00 10.74
C GLU A 44 -3.03 1.37 11.41
N ILE A 45 -2.11 2.32 11.19
CA ILE A 45 -2.25 3.68 11.72
C ILE A 45 -3.54 4.36 11.23
N LEU A 46 -3.82 4.30 9.92
CA LEU A 46 -5.04 4.88 9.36
C LEU A 46 -6.30 4.24 9.95
N TYR A 47 -6.27 2.92 10.16
CA TYR A 47 -7.38 2.19 10.76
C TYR A 47 -7.65 2.67 12.19
N ASP A 48 -6.61 2.79 13.01
CA ASP A 48 -6.73 3.24 14.40
C ASP A 48 -7.28 4.67 14.49
N PHE A 49 -6.77 5.59 13.67
CA PHE A 49 -7.31 6.95 13.59
C PHE A 49 -8.76 7.00 13.13
N THR A 50 -9.11 6.18 12.13
CA THR A 50 -10.47 6.12 11.60
C THR A 50 -11.44 5.61 12.66
N ASN A 51 -11.09 4.53 13.38
CA ASN A 51 -11.95 3.99 14.42
C ASN A 51 -12.11 4.96 15.59
N THR A 52 -11.04 5.65 15.97
CA THR A 52 -11.11 6.68 17.02
C THR A 52 -12.11 7.78 16.63
N ALA A 53 -12.01 8.28 15.40
CA ALA A 53 -12.92 9.32 14.91
C ALA A 53 -14.38 8.84 14.83
N ILE A 54 -14.61 7.59 14.42
CA ILE A 54 -15.95 6.98 14.41
C ILE A 54 -16.50 6.91 15.84
N PHE A 55 -15.72 6.37 16.78
CA PHE A 55 -16.15 6.22 18.17
C PHE A 55 -16.47 7.58 18.82
N GLU A 56 -15.64 8.59 18.58
CA GLU A 56 -15.91 9.96 19.02
C GLU A 56 -17.22 10.48 18.44
N SER A 57 -17.45 10.32 17.14
CA SER A 57 -18.70 10.77 16.49
C SER A 57 -19.93 10.06 17.04
N GLU A 58 -19.89 8.74 17.24
CA GLU A 58 -21.01 7.95 17.76
C GLU A 58 -21.32 8.31 19.22
N SER A 59 -20.29 8.52 20.05
CA SER A 59 -20.46 8.92 21.44
C SER A 59 -21.11 10.31 21.59
N THR A 60 -20.87 11.19 20.61
CA THR A 60 -21.44 12.53 20.60
C THR A 60 -22.92 12.48 20.20
N GLU A 61 -23.28 11.65 19.21
CA GLU A 61 -24.66 11.44 18.76
C GLU A 61 -25.52 10.74 19.83
N GLU A 62 -24.97 9.79 20.58
CA GLU A 62 -25.67 9.18 21.73
C GLU A 62 -25.93 10.16 22.87
N PHE A 63 -25.06 11.16 23.07
CA PHE A 63 -25.25 12.19 24.10
C PHE A 63 -26.35 13.21 23.76
N TYR A 64 -26.62 13.44 22.46
CA TYR A 64 -27.64 14.39 21.99
C TYR A 64 -29.02 13.77 21.74
N ARG A 65 -29.22 12.50 22.06
CA ARG A 65 -30.49 11.77 21.92
C ARG A 65 -31.21 11.60 23.26
#